data_AF-A0A401UTK8-F1
#
_entry.id   AF-A0A401UTK8-F1
#
_cell.length_a   1.000
_cell.length_b   1.000
_cell.length_c   1.000
_cell.angle_alpha   90.00
_cell.angle_beta   90.00
_cell.angle_gamma   90.00
#
_symmetry.space_group_name_H-M   'P 1'
#
loop_
_entity.id
_entity.type
_entity.pdbx_description
1 polymer ?
#
loop_
_entity_poly.entity_id
_entity_poly.type
_entity_poly.pdbx_seq_one_letter_code
_entity_poly.pdbx_strand_id
1 'polypeptide(L)'
;MIKMYYEDLPRKKNNTSITIDWNKTIGHKTRFIHGNIEGEVKIVKYEKNYLWIKYGDKKLFKIDTDAFKRCRLSLLLEKRTNKFKIEIGQVFKDNKRDLIIIGKEYRIDRSTNQNKKWYKYRCNICGFCDDRSWIVESNLLSKKQQGCSCCAGKIVVEHINSILSYEETHWMIKFFQYGYNEAKEHMPQSNKKIFFKCPDCNRIKDKSISISNLYINHSIGCSCSDGFSFGHKYIHNLLEQLKFNFISNHTYDWCKFYNPYKGKQTDGEYDFIIEDMKIIIEVDGGFHRKDNKMNEQSEEESNFLDEEKNRLAEEQGYKVIRVIYNDDFEMKKSTLESEMRNYFDLGDIDWTMCECFALSNLCKKACEIKRDNINLTTTEIGKIVGLGKNTIQRYLKKGNKIWDWCNYDGKEESRKNGNKSGRLKVKPVEIFNKDDISLGKFFSGVELSRQSENLFGVKLNRGSISQVCNNKAKQYKGYTFKYIEDNLKEAI
;
A
#
# COMPACT_ATOMS: atom_id res chain seq x y z
N MET A 1 -50.74 3.60 -21.30
CA MET A 1 -51.90 3.06 -20.56
C MET A 1 -51.92 1.53 -20.68
N ILE A 2 -52.26 0.81 -19.62
CA ILE A 2 -52.48 -0.65 -19.66
C ILE A 2 -53.83 -0.92 -19.01
N LYS A 3 -54.82 -1.38 -19.78
CA LYS A 3 -56.19 -1.63 -19.32
C LYS A 3 -56.85 -2.75 -20.11
N MET A 4 -57.63 -3.59 -19.43
CA MET A 4 -58.56 -4.55 -20.03
C MET A 4 -59.98 -4.06 -19.75
N TYR A 5 -60.85 -4.03 -20.76
CA TYR A 5 -62.23 -3.53 -20.63
C TYR A 5 -63.22 -4.67 -20.41
N TYR A 6 -63.19 -5.26 -19.22
CA TYR A 6 -64.00 -6.44 -18.85
C TYR A 6 -65.32 -6.07 -18.15
N GLU A 7 -65.75 -4.81 -18.22
CA GLU A 7 -66.97 -4.32 -17.60
C GLU A 7 -68.21 -5.06 -18.13
N ASP A 8 -68.23 -5.34 -19.43
CA ASP A 8 -69.32 -5.99 -20.18
C ASP A 8 -69.29 -7.52 -20.17
N LEU A 9 -68.29 -8.12 -19.50
CA LEU A 9 -68.24 -9.57 -19.37
C LEU A 9 -69.34 -10.06 -18.40
N PRO A 10 -69.94 -11.25 -18.65
CA PRO A 10 -70.94 -11.84 -17.77
C PRO A 10 -70.52 -11.85 -16.30
N ARG A 11 -71.43 -11.48 -15.40
CA ARG A 11 -71.19 -11.40 -13.96
C ARG A 11 -72.14 -12.31 -13.19
N LYS A 12 -71.65 -12.81 -12.05
CA LYS A 12 -72.47 -13.50 -11.04
C LYS A 12 -72.38 -12.79 -9.70
N LYS A 13 -73.50 -12.78 -8.98
CA LYS A 13 -73.61 -12.22 -7.63
C LYS A 13 -73.33 -13.33 -6.63
N ASN A 14 -72.35 -13.11 -5.76
CA ASN A 14 -72.12 -13.90 -4.55
C ASN A 14 -72.65 -13.09 -3.35
N ASN A 15 -72.83 -13.74 -2.19
CA ASN A 15 -73.39 -13.10 -0.98
C ASN A 15 -72.73 -11.78 -0.57
N THR A 16 -71.47 -11.56 -0.95
CA THR A 16 -70.66 -10.38 -0.57
C THR A 16 -70.00 -9.63 -1.74
N SER A 17 -70.11 -10.10 -3.00
CA SER A 17 -69.42 -9.46 -4.14
C SER A 17 -70.02 -9.81 -5.51
N ILE A 18 -69.85 -8.92 -6.48
CA ILE A 18 -70.13 -9.18 -7.90
C ILE A 18 -68.82 -9.54 -8.60
N THR A 19 -68.74 -10.73 -9.18
CA THR A 19 -67.53 -11.25 -9.85
C THR A 19 -67.84 -11.68 -11.28
N ILE A 20 -66.81 -11.78 -12.13
CA ILE A 20 -66.97 -12.27 -13.51
C ILE A 20 -67.34 -13.76 -13.48
N ASP A 21 -68.39 -14.13 -14.18
CA ASP A 21 -68.79 -15.52 -14.40
C ASP A 21 -68.04 -16.09 -15.59
N TRP A 22 -66.78 -16.51 -15.35
CA TRP A 22 -65.86 -16.97 -16.40
C TRP A 22 -66.41 -18.10 -17.28
N ASN A 23 -67.29 -18.97 -16.77
CA ASN A 23 -67.91 -20.02 -17.58
C ASN A 23 -68.80 -19.44 -18.70
N LYS A 24 -69.49 -18.34 -18.42
CA LYS A 24 -70.35 -17.65 -19.40
C LYS A 24 -69.57 -16.70 -20.32
N THR A 25 -68.28 -16.47 -20.07
CA THR A 25 -67.44 -15.59 -20.90
C THR A 25 -66.98 -16.24 -22.21
N ILE A 26 -67.17 -17.55 -22.39
CA ILE A 26 -66.74 -18.27 -23.61
C ILE A 26 -67.48 -17.69 -24.82
N GLY A 27 -66.73 -17.32 -25.86
CA GLY A 27 -67.26 -16.68 -27.08
C GLY A 27 -67.26 -15.15 -27.03
N HIS A 28 -67.21 -14.54 -25.83
CA HIS A 28 -67.17 -13.10 -25.68
C HIS A 28 -65.84 -12.51 -26.16
N LYS A 29 -65.93 -11.25 -26.58
CA LYS A 29 -64.78 -10.45 -26.95
C LYS A 29 -64.62 -9.28 -26.00
N THR A 30 -63.37 -8.88 -25.78
CA THR A 30 -63.02 -7.85 -24.80
C THR A 30 -61.94 -6.95 -25.38
N ARG A 31 -62.17 -5.63 -25.32
CA ARG A 31 -61.19 -4.63 -25.75
C ARG A 31 -60.07 -4.50 -24.73
N PHE A 32 -58.88 -4.15 -25.19
CA PHE A 32 -57.74 -3.86 -24.34
C PHE A 32 -56.90 -2.72 -24.92
N ILE A 33 -56.20 -2.02 -24.04
CA ILE A 33 -55.12 -1.09 -24.37
C ILE A 33 -53.86 -1.56 -23.64
N HIS A 34 -52.76 -1.77 -24.35
CA HIS A 34 -51.47 -2.20 -23.79
C HIS A 34 -50.29 -1.40 -24.38
N GLY A 35 -50.01 -0.24 -23.80
CA GLY A 35 -49.07 0.74 -24.36
C GLY A 35 -49.71 1.41 -25.58
N ASN A 36 -49.04 1.35 -26.74
CA ASN A 36 -49.53 1.92 -28.01
C ASN A 36 -50.32 0.90 -28.85
N ILE A 37 -50.72 -0.24 -28.28
CA ILE A 37 -51.51 -1.25 -28.98
C ILE A 37 -52.89 -1.26 -28.36
N GLU A 38 -53.90 -1.02 -29.18
CA GLU A 38 -55.30 -1.23 -28.88
C GLU A 38 -55.80 -2.41 -29.70
N GLY A 39 -56.69 -3.22 -29.14
CA GLY A 39 -57.25 -4.35 -29.86
C GLY A 39 -58.31 -5.08 -29.06
N GLU A 40 -58.73 -6.22 -29.61
CA GLU A 40 -59.79 -7.04 -29.05
C GLU A 40 -59.34 -8.50 -28.98
N VAL A 41 -59.58 -9.15 -27.85
CA VAL A 41 -59.30 -10.58 -27.65
C VAL A 41 -60.61 -11.34 -27.50
N LYS A 42 -60.69 -12.51 -28.14
CA LYS A 42 -61.82 -13.43 -27.99
C LYS A 42 -61.48 -14.50 -26.95
N ILE A 43 -62.38 -14.72 -25.99
CA ILE A 43 -62.27 -15.83 -25.03
C ILE A 43 -62.79 -17.10 -25.70
N VAL A 44 -61.96 -18.12 -25.82
CA VAL A 44 -62.27 -19.35 -26.56
C VAL A 44 -62.51 -20.54 -25.64
N LYS A 45 -61.81 -20.60 -24.51
CA LYS A 45 -61.96 -21.67 -23.50
C LYS A 45 -61.68 -21.12 -22.11
N TYR A 46 -62.35 -21.68 -21.10
CA TYR A 46 -62.08 -21.45 -19.68
C TYR A 46 -61.95 -22.80 -18.95
N GLU A 47 -60.88 -22.98 -18.17
CA GLU A 47 -60.67 -24.20 -17.36
C GLU A 47 -59.75 -23.89 -16.17
N LYS A 48 -60.12 -24.31 -14.95
CA LYS A 48 -59.30 -24.23 -13.72
C LYS A 48 -58.59 -22.87 -13.52
N ASN A 49 -59.33 -21.77 -13.61
CA ASN A 49 -58.84 -20.37 -13.51
C ASN A 49 -57.95 -19.87 -14.66
N TYR A 50 -57.85 -20.61 -15.77
CA TYR A 50 -57.16 -20.19 -16.99
C TYR A 50 -58.12 -19.95 -18.15
N LEU A 51 -57.81 -18.95 -18.96
CA LEU A 51 -58.47 -18.63 -20.21
C LEU A 51 -57.54 -18.98 -21.37
N TRP A 52 -58.13 -19.45 -22.48
CA TRP A 52 -57.47 -19.49 -23.78
C TRP A 52 -58.09 -18.41 -24.64
N ILE A 53 -57.28 -17.43 -25.00
CA ILE A 53 -57.73 -16.25 -25.73
C ILE A 53 -57.12 -16.23 -27.14
N LYS A 54 -57.87 -15.72 -28.11
CA LYS A 54 -57.43 -15.52 -29.50
C LYS A 54 -57.33 -14.03 -29.81
N TYR A 55 -56.23 -13.63 -30.44
CA TYR A 55 -55.95 -12.26 -30.89
C TYR A 55 -55.49 -12.29 -32.35
N GLY A 56 -56.30 -11.75 -33.27
CA GLY A 56 -56.05 -11.87 -34.71
C GLY A 56 -55.87 -13.32 -35.14
N ASP A 57 -54.86 -13.57 -35.99
CA ASP A 57 -54.50 -14.90 -36.49
C ASP A 57 -53.50 -15.65 -35.61
N LYS A 58 -53.18 -15.13 -34.42
CA LYS A 58 -52.26 -15.79 -33.50
C LYS A 58 -52.88 -17.08 -32.93
N LYS A 59 -51.99 -18.03 -32.57
CA LYS A 59 -52.36 -19.25 -31.85
C LYS A 59 -53.04 -18.91 -30.51
N LEU A 60 -53.86 -19.82 -30.01
CA LEU A 60 -54.52 -19.68 -28.71
C LEU A 60 -53.50 -19.45 -27.60
N PHE A 61 -53.71 -18.41 -26.79
CA PHE A 61 -52.83 -18.02 -25.71
C PHE A 61 -53.48 -18.33 -24.37
N LYS A 62 -52.79 -19.14 -23.55
CA LYS A 62 -53.21 -19.49 -22.20
C LYS A 62 -52.79 -18.38 -21.22
N ILE A 63 -53.74 -17.87 -20.44
CA ILE A 63 -53.51 -16.82 -19.44
C ILE A 63 -54.39 -17.08 -18.20
N ASP A 64 -53.88 -16.80 -16.99
CA ASP A 64 -54.73 -16.88 -15.81
C ASP A 64 -55.72 -15.70 -15.77
N THR A 65 -56.88 -15.91 -15.13
CA THR A 65 -57.95 -14.90 -15.09
C THR A 65 -57.53 -13.59 -14.42
N ASP A 66 -56.58 -13.61 -13.49
CA ASP A 66 -56.09 -12.39 -12.84
C ASP A 66 -55.14 -11.59 -13.74
N ALA A 67 -54.19 -12.27 -14.38
CA ALA A 67 -53.32 -11.69 -15.40
C ALA A 67 -54.13 -11.13 -16.57
N PHE A 68 -55.23 -11.79 -16.96
CA PHE A 68 -56.14 -11.27 -17.98
C PHE A 68 -56.79 -9.95 -17.55
N LYS A 69 -57.40 -9.89 -16.36
CA LYS A 69 -57.97 -8.64 -15.80
C LYS A 69 -56.92 -7.53 -15.72
N ARG A 70 -55.69 -7.87 -15.35
CA ARG A 70 -54.55 -6.93 -15.26
C ARG A 70 -53.92 -6.62 -16.63
N CYS A 71 -54.50 -7.07 -17.74
CA CYS A 71 -54.01 -6.87 -19.10
C CYS A 71 -52.53 -7.28 -19.28
N ARG A 72 -52.10 -8.40 -18.67
CA ARG A 72 -50.72 -8.94 -18.80
C ARG A 72 -50.52 -9.68 -20.13
N LEU A 73 -50.79 -9.00 -21.23
CA LEU A 73 -50.74 -9.55 -22.59
C LEU A 73 -49.35 -9.44 -23.25
N SER A 74 -48.31 -9.04 -22.49
CA SER A 74 -46.99 -8.74 -23.08
C SER A 74 -46.37 -9.91 -23.85
N LEU A 75 -46.62 -11.17 -23.45
CA LEU A 75 -46.16 -12.36 -24.18
C LEU A 75 -46.96 -12.59 -25.46
N LEU A 76 -48.29 -12.48 -25.41
CA LEU A 76 -49.19 -12.60 -26.57
C LEU A 76 -48.88 -11.54 -27.64
N LEU A 77 -48.62 -10.31 -27.19
CA LEU A 77 -48.28 -9.17 -28.04
C LEU A 77 -46.80 -9.14 -28.42
N GLU A 78 -46.02 -10.18 -28.09
CA GLU A 78 -44.58 -10.31 -28.38
C GLU A 78 -43.71 -9.16 -27.85
N LYS A 79 -44.25 -8.32 -26.96
CA LYS A 79 -43.49 -7.30 -26.21
C LYS A 79 -42.53 -7.91 -25.19
N ARG A 80 -42.75 -9.17 -24.80
CA ARG A 80 -41.84 -10.00 -24.01
C ARG A 80 -41.67 -11.36 -24.68
N THR A 81 -40.48 -11.95 -24.53
CA THR A 81 -40.16 -13.29 -25.05
C THR A 81 -39.32 -14.07 -24.05
N ASN A 82 -39.59 -15.38 -23.96
CA ASN A 82 -38.82 -16.33 -23.17
C ASN A 82 -37.62 -16.90 -23.96
N LYS A 83 -37.55 -16.64 -25.26
CA LYS A 83 -36.43 -17.05 -26.12
C LYS A 83 -35.20 -16.17 -25.85
N PHE A 84 -34.01 -16.71 -26.06
CA PHE A 84 -32.78 -15.92 -26.11
C PHE A 84 -32.89 -14.86 -27.20
N LYS A 85 -32.42 -13.64 -26.90
CA LYS A 85 -32.39 -12.51 -27.84
C LYS A 85 -31.02 -12.31 -28.49
N ILE A 86 -30.00 -12.97 -27.96
CA ILE A 86 -28.59 -12.74 -28.32
C ILE A 86 -28.05 -14.07 -28.85
N GLU A 87 -27.33 -13.99 -29.96
CA GLU A 87 -26.73 -15.16 -30.60
C GLU A 87 -25.29 -15.42 -30.13
N ILE A 88 -24.87 -16.68 -30.23
CA ILE A 88 -23.46 -17.05 -30.01
C ILE A 88 -22.64 -16.42 -31.14
N GLY A 89 -21.49 -15.85 -30.80
CA GLY A 89 -20.65 -15.06 -31.69
C GLY A 89 -21.00 -13.57 -31.72
N GLN A 90 -22.14 -13.15 -31.15
CA GLN A 90 -22.49 -11.74 -31.09
C GLN A 90 -21.48 -10.95 -30.22
N VAL A 91 -21.06 -9.81 -30.74
CA VAL A 91 -20.10 -8.91 -30.07
C VAL A 91 -20.83 -7.72 -29.47
N PHE A 92 -20.50 -7.39 -28.22
CA PHE A 92 -20.91 -6.17 -27.52
C PHE A 92 -19.67 -5.30 -27.33
N LYS A 93 -19.53 -4.29 -28.19
CA LYS A 93 -18.41 -3.35 -28.16
C LYS A 93 -18.91 -1.92 -27.99
N ASP A 94 -18.53 -1.30 -26.89
CA ASP A 94 -18.76 0.11 -26.57
C ASP A 94 -17.64 0.60 -25.63
N ASN A 95 -17.75 1.84 -25.13
CA ASN A 95 -16.74 2.44 -24.26
C ASN A 95 -16.56 1.73 -22.89
N LYS A 96 -17.49 0.86 -22.49
CA LYS A 96 -17.45 0.15 -21.21
C LYS A 96 -17.13 -1.34 -21.35
N ARG A 97 -17.24 -1.90 -22.56
CA ARG A 97 -17.13 -3.35 -22.77
C ARG A 97 -16.72 -3.70 -24.19
N ASP A 98 -15.91 -4.75 -24.30
CA ASP A 98 -15.66 -5.49 -25.54
C ASP A 98 -15.79 -6.97 -25.19
N LEU A 99 -16.97 -7.54 -25.45
CA LEU A 99 -17.34 -8.92 -25.09
C LEU A 99 -17.81 -9.69 -26.32
N ILE A 100 -17.40 -10.94 -26.46
CA ILE A 100 -17.98 -11.89 -27.40
C ILE A 100 -18.76 -12.98 -26.65
N ILE A 101 -19.98 -13.25 -27.08
CA ILE A 101 -20.83 -14.30 -26.50
C ILE A 101 -20.41 -15.65 -27.04
N ILE A 102 -20.13 -16.61 -26.16
CA ILE A 102 -19.59 -17.93 -26.51
C ILE A 102 -20.49 -19.08 -26.05
N GLY A 103 -21.53 -18.80 -25.27
CA GLY A 103 -22.49 -19.79 -24.81
C GLY A 103 -23.74 -19.16 -24.23
N LYS A 104 -24.83 -19.93 -24.10
CA LYS A 104 -26.09 -19.49 -23.52
C LYS A 104 -26.81 -20.64 -22.82
N GLU A 105 -27.43 -20.38 -21.68
CA GLU A 105 -28.21 -21.36 -20.93
C GLU A 105 -29.31 -20.71 -20.09
N TYR A 106 -30.29 -21.53 -19.68
CA TYR A 106 -31.30 -21.12 -18.72
C TYR A 106 -30.85 -21.52 -17.31
N ARG A 107 -30.95 -20.59 -16.36
CA ARG A 107 -30.74 -20.88 -14.93
C ARG A 107 -31.98 -20.51 -14.14
N ILE A 108 -32.39 -21.38 -13.23
CA ILE A 108 -33.52 -21.11 -12.32
C ILE A 108 -33.07 -20.06 -11.30
N ASP A 109 -33.79 -18.95 -11.25
CA ASP A 109 -33.68 -17.99 -10.16
C ASP A 109 -34.46 -18.53 -8.96
N ARG A 110 -33.76 -18.86 -7.88
CA ARG A 110 -34.36 -19.44 -6.67
C ARG A 110 -35.39 -18.54 -5.99
N SER A 111 -35.26 -17.21 -6.12
CA SER A 111 -36.17 -16.25 -5.48
C SER A 111 -37.50 -16.10 -6.21
N THR A 112 -37.48 -16.22 -7.53
CA THR A 112 -38.68 -16.04 -8.39
C THR A 112 -39.21 -17.33 -8.97
N ASN A 113 -38.47 -18.44 -8.83
CA ASN A 113 -38.69 -19.72 -9.50
C ASN A 113 -38.85 -19.57 -11.03
N GLN A 114 -38.16 -18.60 -11.61
CA GLN A 114 -38.21 -18.29 -13.04
C GLN A 114 -36.88 -18.59 -13.71
N ASN A 115 -36.95 -19.11 -14.94
CA ASN A 115 -35.78 -19.30 -15.78
C ASN A 115 -35.25 -17.93 -16.25
N LYS A 116 -34.04 -17.59 -15.81
CA LYS A 116 -33.27 -16.47 -16.34
C LYS A 116 -32.38 -16.94 -17.48
N LYS A 117 -32.24 -16.07 -18.48
CA LYS A 117 -31.36 -16.27 -19.63
C LYS A 117 -29.97 -15.76 -19.29
N TRP A 118 -29.00 -16.66 -19.27
CA TRP A 118 -27.60 -16.38 -18.99
C TRP A 118 -26.76 -16.62 -20.24
N TYR A 119 -25.71 -15.81 -20.40
CA TYR A 119 -24.78 -15.89 -21.50
C TYR A 119 -23.36 -16.00 -20.97
N LYS A 120 -22.60 -16.98 -21.49
CA LYS A 120 -21.16 -17.09 -21.26
C LYS A 120 -20.47 -16.15 -22.23
N TYR A 121 -19.49 -15.41 -21.76
CA TYR A 121 -18.76 -14.45 -22.57
C TYR A 121 -17.25 -14.62 -22.42
N ARG A 122 -16.52 -14.18 -23.45
CA ARG A 122 -15.10 -13.87 -23.38
C ARG A 122 -14.92 -12.37 -23.46
N CYS A 123 -14.11 -11.80 -22.58
CA CYS A 123 -13.76 -10.38 -22.65
C CYS A 123 -12.55 -10.19 -23.56
N ASN A 124 -12.68 -9.33 -24.57
CA ASN A 124 -11.58 -8.99 -25.48
C ASN A 124 -10.63 -7.93 -24.89
N ILE A 125 -11.02 -7.25 -23.80
CA ILE A 125 -10.16 -6.26 -23.10
C ILE A 125 -9.14 -6.98 -22.23
N CYS A 126 -9.59 -7.82 -21.29
CA CYS A 126 -8.71 -8.46 -20.30
C CYS A 126 -8.50 -9.96 -20.53
N GLY A 127 -9.10 -10.55 -21.56
CA GLY A 127 -9.00 -11.98 -21.85
C GLY A 127 -9.84 -12.91 -20.97
N PHE A 128 -10.52 -12.38 -19.94
CA PHE A 128 -11.29 -13.18 -18.98
C PHE A 128 -12.35 -14.07 -19.66
N CYS A 129 -12.24 -15.38 -19.44
CA CYS A 129 -13.11 -16.40 -20.02
C CYS A 129 -12.98 -17.74 -19.27
N ASP A 130 -13.66 -17.89 -18.13
CA ASP A 130 -13.72 -19.14 -17.36
C ASP A 130 -15.17 -19.50 -16.98
N ASP A 131 -15.37 -20.44 -16.06
CA ASP A 131 -16.72 -20.87 -15.65
C ASP A 131 -17.51 -19.83 -14.84
N ARG A 132 -16.87 -18.72 -14.47
CA ARG A 132 -17.47 -17.56 -13.81
C ARG A 132 -17.83 -16.46 -14.81
N SER A 133 -17.46 -16.58 -16.10
CA SER A 133 -17.71 -15.56 -17.14
C SER A 133 -19.14 -15.58 -17.69
N TRP A 134 -20.12 -15.46 -16.78
CA TRP A 134 -21.55 -15.46 -17.12
C TRP A 134 -22.24 -14.15 -16.76
N ILE A 135 -23.17 -13.72 -17.62
CA ILE A 135 -23.95 -12.50 -17.42
C ILE A 135 -25.41 -12.72 -17.83
N VAL A 136 -26.35 -12.15 -17.07
CA VAL A 136 -27.78 -12.22 -17.37
C VAL A 136 -28.13 -11.32 -18.55
N GLU A 137 -29.04 -11.78 -19.42
CA GLU A 137 -29.53 -11.03 -20.59
C GLU A 137 -29.93 -9.58 -20.28
N SER A 138 -30.67 -9.38 -19.18
CA SER A 138 -31.11 -8.06 -18.77
C SER A 138 -29.95 -7.10 -18.46
N ASN A 139 -28.82 -7.61 -17.95
CA ASN A 139 -27.65 -6.79 -17.66
C ASN A 139 -26.90 -6.42 -18.96
N LEU A 140 -26.79 -7.37 -19.90
CA LEU A 140 -26.22 -7.13 -21.23
C LEU A 140 -27.03 -6.10 -22.02
N LEU A 141 -28.35 -6.19 -22.00
CA LEU A 141 -29.25 -5.31 -22.76
C LEU A 141 -29.66 -4.04 -21.99
N SER A 142 -29.25 -3.89 -20.73
CA SER A 142 -29.59 -2.70 -19.94
C SER A 142 -28.93 -1.43 -20.48
N LYS A 143 -29.56 -0.28 -20.25
CA LYS A 143 -28.97 1.04 -20.53
C LYS A 143 -27.66 1.28 -19.74
N LYS A 144 -27.45 0.59 -18.62
CA LYS A 144 -26.21 0.67 -17.83
C LYS A 144 -25.02 0.00 -18.52
N GLN A 145 -25.27 -0.86 -19.50
CA GLN A 145 -24.25 -1.55 -20.30
C GLN A 145 -23.23 -2.26 -19.42
N GLN A 146 -23.68 -3.22 -18.60
CA GLN A 146 -22.74 -3.95 -17.74
C GLN A 146 -21.71 -4.69 -18.61
N GLY A 147 -20.44 -4.50 -18.27
CA GLY A 147 -19.30 -5.12 -18.94
C GLY A 147 -18.77 -6.36 -18.22
N CYS A 148 -17.49 -6.64 -18.44
CA CYS A 148 -16.77 -7.77 -17.86
C CYS A 148 -16.72 -7.67 -16.32
N SER A 149 -17.04 -8.77 -15.62
CA SER A 149 -16.94 -8.84 -14.16
C SER A 149 -15.51 -8.70 -13.66
N CYS A 150 -14.52 -9.16 -14.44
CA CYS A 150 -13.10 -9.01 -14.13
C CYS A 150 -12.66 -7.54 -14.25
N CYS A 151 -12.93 -6.88 -15.38
CA CYS A 151 -12.58 -5.46 -15.58
C CYS A 151 -13.28 -4.54 -14.57
N ALA A 152 -14.51 -4.88 -14.17
CA ALA A 152 -15.27 -4.14 -13.17
C ALA A 152 -14.85 -4.46 -11.72
N GLY A 153 -13.83 -5.30 -11.51
CA GLY A 153 -13.34 -5.69 -10.19
C GLY A 153 -14.34 -6.46 -9.32
N LYS A 154 -15.35 -7.09 -9.94
CA LYS A 154 -16.35 -7.92 -9.23
C LYS A 154 -15.83 -9.32 -8.92
N ILE A 155 -14.81 -9.75 -9.63
CA ILE A 155 -14.12 -11.02 -9.43
C ILE A 155 -12.61 -10.78 -9.54
N VAL A 156 -11.84 -11.62 -8.85
CA VAL A 156 -10.38 -11.64 -8.94
C VAL A 156 -9.95 -12.88 -9.72
N VAL A 157 -9.05 -12.64 -10.67
CA VAL A 157 -8.41 -13.66 -11.49
C VAL A 157 -6.91 -13.46 -11.39
N GLU A 158 -6.23 -14.47 -10.86
CA GLU A 158 -4.82 -14.41 -10.42
C GLU A 158 -3.88 -13.81 -11.46
N HIS A 159 -4.02 -14.20 -12.73
CA HIS A 159 -3.16 -13.78 -13.84
C HIS A 159 -3.71 -12.58 -14.64
N ILE A 160 -4.81 -11.95 -14.24
CA ILE A 160 -5.42 -10.84 -14.98
C ILE A 160 -5.49 -9.56 -14.16
N ASN A 161 -6.05 -9.60 -12.95
CA ASN A 161 -6.35 -8.39 -12.19
C ASN A 161 -6.05 -8.50 -10.68
N SER A 162 -5.37 -9.56 -10.25
CA SER A 162 -4.95 -9.69 -8.86
C SER A 162 -3.71 -8.83 -8.56
N ILE A 163 -3.33 -8.74 -7.29
CA ILE A 163 -2.06 -8.14 -6.84
C ILE A 163 -0.85 -8.84 -7.47
N LEU A 164 -0.98 -10.10 -7.88
CA LEU A 164 0.11 -10.84 -8.51
C LEU A 164 0.24 -10.57 -10.00
N SER A 165 -0.82 -10.04 -10.63
CA SER A 165 -0.85 -9.80 -12.08
C SER A 165 0.11 -8.70 -12.53
N TYR A 166 0.59 -7.86 -11.60
CA TYR A 166 1.41 -6.69 -11.88
C TYR A 166 2.67 -6.70 -11.00
N GLU A 167 3.85 -6.61 -11.61
CA GLU A 167 5.13 -6.64 -10.88
C GLU A 167 5.24 -5.45 -9.91
N GLU A 168 4.74 -4.29 -10.31
CA GLU A 168 4.71 -3.07 -9.52
C GLU A 168 3.85 -3.20 -8.24
N THR A 169 3.04 -4.24 -8.10
CA THR A 169 2.26 -4.50 -6.88
C THR A 169 2.81 -5.64 -6.01
N HIS A 170 3.87 -6.33 -6.45
CA HIS A 170 4.44 -7.45 -5.68
C HIS A 170 5.00 -7.03 -4.32
N TRP A 171 5.43 -5.77 -4.18
CA TRP A 171 5.88 -5.24 -2.89
C TRP A 171 4.80 -5.31 -1.80
N MET A 172 3.52 -5.38 -2.16
CA MET A 172 2.40 -5.49 -1.22
C MET A 172 2.35 -6.87 -0.54
N ILE A 173 2.87 -7.92 -1.18
CA ILE A 173 2.72 -9.33 -0.76
C ILE A 173 3.22 -9.54 0.67
N LYS A 174 4.34 -8.90 1.05
CA LYS A 174 4.96 -9.00 2.39
C LYS A 174 4.06 -8.51 3.53
N PHE A 175 3.01 -7.74 3.23
CA PHE A 175 2.08 -7.23 4.23
C PHE A 175 0.92 -8.21 4.50
N PHE A 176 0.65 -9.15 3.60
CA PHE A 176 -0.40 -10.15 3.78
C PHE A 176 0.05 -11.21 4.79
N GLN A 177 -0.85 -11.66 5.67
CA GLN A 177 -0.51 -12.59 6.75
C GLN A 177 -0.05 -13.94 6.19
N TYR A 178 -0.68 -14.39 5.10
CA TYR A 178 -0.31 -15.62 4.39
C TYR A 178 0.40 -15.37 3.06
N GLY A 179 1.00 -14.18 2.92
CA GLY A 179 1.81 -13.79 1.77
C GLY A 179 1.12 -14.03 0.43
N TYR A 180 1.78 -14.78 -0.46
CA TYR A 180 1.33 -15.08 -1.82
C TYR A 180 -0.09 -15.67 -1.86
N ASN A 181 -0.38 -16.62 -0.96
CA ASN A 181 -1.64 -17.38 -0.99
C ASN A 181 -2.86 -16.51 -0.70
N GLU A 182 -2.70 -15.45 0.08
CA GLU A 182 -3.76 -14.49 0.37
C GLU A 182 -3.79 -13.36 -0.66
N ALA A 183 -2.63 -12.85 -1.06
CA ALA A 183 -2.53 -11.73 -2.01
C ALA A 183 -3.18 -12.03 -3.38
N LYS A 184 -3.08 -13.28 -3.87
CA LYS A 184 -3.67 -13.72 -5.15
C LYS A 184 -5.19 -13.59 -5.23
N GLU A 185 -5.86 -13.54 -4.08
CA GLU A 185 -7.32 -13.43 -4.00
C GLU A 185 -7.82 -11.99 -4.05
N HIS A 186 -6.91 -11.03 -4.15
CA HIS A 186 -7.18 -9.61 -3.96
C HIS A 186 -6.68 -8.77 -5.13
N MET A 187 -7.36 -7.63 -5.35
CA MET A 187 -6.94 -6.61 -6.30
C MET A 187 -6.20 -5.49 -5.55
N PRO A 188 -5.19 -4.86 -6.16
CA PRO A 188 -4.34 -3.85 -5.50
C PRO A 188 -5.10 -2.61 -5.01
N GLN A 189 -6.20 -2.23 -5.65
CA GLN A 189 -7.01 -1.06 -5.27
C GLN A 189 -8.36 -1.44 -4.66
N SER A 190 -8.47 -2.63 -4.06
CA SER A 190 -9.72 -3.07 -3.45
C SER A 190 -10.04 -2.29 -2.17
N ASN A 191 -11.31 -1.92 -2.00
CA ASN A 191 -11.82 -1.36 -0.74
C ASN A 191 -12.05 -2.42 0.35
N LYS A 192 -11.78 -3.71 0.07
CA LYS A 192 -11.84 -4.78 1.07
C LYS A 192 -10.84 -4.48 2.18
N LYS A 193 -11.30 -4.52 3.43
CA LYS A 193 -10.49 -4.32 4.63
C LYS A 193 -10.00 -5.65 5.18
N ILE A 194 -8.71 -5.72 5.53
CA ILE A 194 -8.09 -6.88 6.17
C ILE A 194 -7.09 -6.42 7.24
N PHE A 195 -6.69 -7.33 8.12
CA PHE A 195 -5.65 -7.08 9.11
C PHE A 195 -4.29 -7.40 8.49
N PHE A 196 -3.48 -6.38 8.22
CA PHE A 196 -2.16 -6.60 7.63
C PHE A 196 -1.13 -6.96 8.69
N LYS A 197 -0.09 -7.69 8.28
CA LYS A 197 1.12 -7.96 9.03
C LYS A 197 2.19 -6.93 8.66
N CYS A 198 2.84 -6.34 9.65
CA CYS A 198 4.02 -5.52 9.41
C CYS A 198 5.20 -6.41 9.00
N PRO A 199 5.86 -6.18 7.86
CA PRO A 199 7.02 -6.99 7.45
C PRO A 199 8.25 -6.76 8.34
N ASP A 200 8.33 -5.61 9.02
CA ASP A 200 9.52 -5.22 9.79
C ASP A 200 9.49 -5.73 11.24
N CYS A 201 8.35 -5.57 11.92
CA CYS A 201 8.15 -6.02 13.31
C CYS A 201 7.24 -7.25 13.46
N ASN A 202 6.73 -7.81 12.36
CA ASN A 202 5.84 -8.98 12.33
C ASN A 202 4.48 -8.85 13.05
N ARG A 203 4.17 -7.69 13.66
CA ARG A 203 2.87 -7.47 14.33
C ARG A 203 1.73 -7.41 13.31
N ILE A 204 0.62 -8.02 13.67
CA ILE A 204 -0.65 -7.90 12.94
C ILE A 204 -1.35 -6.64 13.45
N LYS A 205 -1.86 -5.82 12.54
CA LYS A 205 -2.62 -4.61 12.93
C LYS A 205 -3.85 -5.01 13.74
N ASP A 206 -4.11 -4.26 14.80
CA ASP A 206 -5.31 -4.28 15.62
C ASP A 206 -6.55 -3.79 14.87
N LYS A 207 -6.35 -2.91 13.88
CA LYS A 207 -7.39 -2.34 13.01
C LYS A 207 -7.26 -2.84 11.58
N SER A 208 -8.39 -3.18 10.96
CA SER A 208 -8.43 -3.55 9.55
C SER A 208 -8.24 -2.32 8.65
N ILE A 209 -7.42 -2.46 7.61
CA ILE A 209 -7.09 -1.41 6.64
C ILE A 209 -7.52 -1.90 5.25
N SER A 210 -8.00 -1.00 4.39
CA SER A 210 -8.32 -1.35 3.00
C SER A 210 -7.06 -1.64 2.19
N ILE A 211 -7.14 -2.59 1.26
CA ILE A 211 -6.02 -2.90 0.36
C ILE A 211 -5.65 -1.67 -0.49
N SER A 212 -6.64 -0.87 -0.90
CA SER A 212 -6.43 0.41 -1.58
C SER A 212 -5.59 1.39 -0.75
N ASN A 213 -5.81 1.49 0.57
CA ASN A 213 -5.00 2.35 1.43
C ASN A 213 -3.55 1.86 1.51
N LEU A 214 -3.32 0.54 1.56
CA LEU A 214 -1.96 -0.01 1.47
C LEU A 214 -1.32 0.44 0.15
N TYR A 215 -1.98 0.22 -0.99
CA TYR A 215 -1.47 0.57 -2.31
C TYR A 215 -1.11 2.05 -2.44
N ILE A 216 -1.98 2.95 -1.98
CA ILE A 216 -1.75 4.40 -2.08
C ILE A 216 -0.63 4.85 -1.16
N ASN A 217 -0.68 4.46 0.12
CA ASN A 217 0.23 4.98 1.15
C ASN A 217 1.57 4.25 1.19
N HIS A 218 1.71 3.13 0.49
CA HIS A 218 2.89 2.26 0.54
C HIS A 218 3.25 1.80 1.97
N SER A 219 2.26 1.78 2.85
CA SER A 219 2.44 1.55 4.29
C SER A 219 1.12 1.14 4.95
N ILE A 220 1.24 0.45 6.09
CA ILE A 220 0.12 0.09 6.97
C ILE A 220 0.05 0.98 8.23
N GLY A 221 0.91 2.00 8.34
CA GLY A 221 1.00 2.86 9.52
C GLY A 221 1.31 2.05 10.79
N CYS A 222 2.36 1.23 10.77
CA CYS A 222 2.79 0.50 11.95
C CYS A 222 3.59 1.42 12.89
N SER A 223 3.43 1.27 14.21
CA SER A 223 4.18 2.07 15.19
C SER A 223 5.69 1.81 15.17
N CYS A 224 6.17 0.73 14.54
CA CYS A 224 7.60 0.51 14.34
C CYS A 224 8.19 1.33 13.17
N SER A 225 7.36 2.06 12.42
CA SER A 225 7.76 2.83 11.24
C SER A 225 8.77 3.94 11.60
N ASP A 226 9.68 4.25 10.68
CA ASP A 226 10.71 5.29 10.85
C ASP A 226 10.16 6.73 10.91
N GLY A 227 8.84 6.91 10.76
CA GLY A 227 8.15 8.17 11.05
C GLY A 227 7.99 8.47 12.55
N PHE A 228 8.17 7.49 13.44
CA PHE A 228 8.13 7.70 14.89
C PHE A 228 9.53 7.85 15.48
N SER A 229 9.66 8.69 16.50
CA SER A 229 10.91 8.89 17.24
C SER A 229 11.33 7.62 17.99
N PHE A 230 12.62 7.51 18.32
CA PHE A 230 13.14 6.38 19.11
C PHE A 230 12.39 6.27 20.46
N GLY A 231 12.29 7.39 21.20
CA GLY A 231 11.60 7.41 22.49
C GLY A 231 10.12 7.00 22.38
N HIS A 232 9.40 7.48 21.36
CA HIS A 232 8.00 7.11 21.15
C HIS A 232 7.86 5.59 20.96
N LYS A 233 8.66 5.00 20.06
CA LYS A 233 8.63 3.53 19.85
C LYS A 233 9.00 2.76 21.12
N TYR A 234 10.00 3.25 21.85
CA TYR A 234 10.47 2.61 23.09
C TYR A 234 9.35 2.54 24.14
N ILE A 235 8.68 3.66 24.40
CA ILE A 235 7.57 3.73 25.35
C ILE A 235 6.37 2.94 24.86
N HIS A 236 6.07 2.94 23.56
CA HIS A 236 5.03 2.09 22.99
C HIS A 236 5.26 0.60 23.31
N ASN A 237 6.47 0.08 23.11
CA ASN A 237 6.74 -1.32 23.41
C ASN A 237 6.71 -1.61 24.92
N LEU A 238 7.19 -0.68 25.73
CA LEU A 238 7.10 -0.77 27.20
C LEU A 238 5.64 -0.90 27.67
N LEU A 239 4.74 -0.04 27.16
CA LEU A 239 3.31 -0.09 27.51
C LEU A 239 2.62 -1.38 27.03
N GLU A 240 3.04 -1.93 25.89
CA GLU A 240 2.58 -3.26 25.43
C GLU A 240 3.02 -4.39 26.37
N GLN A 241 4.28 -4.37 26.84
CA GLN A 241 4.79 -5.37 27.78
C GLN A 241 4.05 -5.31 29.13
N LEU A 242 3.70 -4.10 29.57
CA LEU A 242 2.85 -3.86 30.74
C LEU A 242 1.37 -4.26 30.53
N LYS A 243 0.97 -4.54 29.28
CA LYS A 243 -0.41 -4.95 28.89
C LYS A 243 -1.47 -3.88 29.18
N PHE A 244 -1.12 -2.61 29.09
CA PHE A 244 -2.11 -1.53 29.17
C PHE A 244 -2.83 -1.32 27.83
N ASN A 245 -4.10 -0.96 27.89
CA ASN A 245 -4.81 -0.39 26.75
C ASN A 245 -4.50 1.10 26.70
N PHE A 246 -3.89 1.55 25.61
CA PHE A 246 -3.53 2.95 25.43
C PHE A 246 -3.86 3.44 24.02
N ILE A 247 -4.04 4.75 23.90
CA ILE A 247 -4.22 5.45 22.62
C ILE A 247 -2.90 6.17 22.33
N SER A 248 -2.36 6.01 21.12
CA SER A 248 -1.17 6.74 20.67
C SER A 248 -1.51 7.89 19.73
N ASN A 249 -0.80 9.00 19.84
CA ASN A 249 -0.88 10.21 19.00
C ASN A 249 -2.34 10.66 18.82
N HIS A 250 -2.88 11.26 19.87
CA HIS A 250 -4.28 11.68 19.88
C HIS A 250 -4.44 13.14 20.25
N THR A 251 -5.30 13.80 19.49
CA THR A 251 -5.74 15.16 19.72
C THR A 251 -7.18 15.14 20.17
N TYR A 252 -7.43 15.63 21.38
CA TYR A 252 -8.79 15.84 21.86
C TYR A 252 -9.37 17.17 21.36
N ASP A 253 -10.68 17.24 21.20
CA ASP A 253 -11.37 18.47 20.82
C ASP A 253 -11.19 19.61 21.82
N TRP A 254 -10.98 19.29 23.10
CA TRP A 254 -10.71 20.26 24.16
C TRP A 254 -9.25 20.75 24.19
N CYS A 255 -8.33 20.06 23.51
CA CYS A 255 -6.92 20.45 23.46
C CYS A 255 -6.65 21.37 22.26
N LYS A 256 -7.35 22.50 22.21
CA LYS A 256 -7.24 23.49 21.15
C LYS A 256 -7.02 24.87 21.76
N PHE A 257 -5.98 25.57 21.33
CA PHE A 257 -5.58 26.85 21.91
C PHE A 257 -4.92 27.76 20.88
N TYR A 258 -4.94 29.07 21.16
CA TYR A 258 -4.32 30.06 20.28
C TYR A 258 -2.81 30.10 20.52
N ASN A 259 -2.01 29.87 19.47
CA ASN A 259 -0.56 30.02 19.52
C ASN A 259 -0.18 31.45 19.11
N PRO A 260 0.30 32.30 20.04
CA PRO A 260 0.65 33.69 19.77
C PRO A 260 1.89 33.84 18.89
N TYR A 261 2.82 32.87 18.93
CA TYR A 261 4.06 32.87 18.12
C TYR A 261 3.78 32.63 16.64
N LYS A 262 2.69 31.89 16.32
CA LYS A 262 2.27 31.59 14.94
C LYS A 262 1.01 32.33 14.49
N GLY A 263 0.37 33.10 15.38
CA GLY A 263 -0.83 33.86 15.10
C GLY A 263 -2.03 33.01 14.66
N LYS A 264 -2.15 31.76 15.14
CA LYS A 264 -3.19 30.82 14.71
C LYS A 264 -3.65 29.88 15.82
N GLN A 265 -4.85 29.33 15.65
CA GLN A 265 -5.31 28.19 16.45
C GLN A 265 -4.43 26.98 16.19
N THR A 266 -4.09 26.26 17.26
CA THR A 266 -3.24 25.08 17.26
C THR A 266 -3.92 24.00 18.08
N ASP A 267 -3.85 22.78 17.57
CA ASP A 267 -4.32 21.60 18.29
C ASP A 267 -3.14 20.93 19.00
N GLY A 268 -3.34 20.49 20.23
CA GLY A 268 -2.36 19.71 21.00
C GLY A 268 -2.55 18.22 20.78
N GLU A 269 -1.50 17.54 20.33
CA GLU A 269 -1.44 16.07 20.24
C GLU A 269 -0.66 15.52 21.43
N TYR A 270 -1.20 14.49 22.08
CA TYR A 270 -0.55 13.76 23.16
C TYR A 270 0.02 12.43 22.64
N ASP A 271 1.24 12.08 23.06
CA ASP A 271 1.94 10.87 22.60
C ASP A 271 1.21 9.57 22.99
N PHE A 272 0.89 9.38 24.28
CA PHE A 272 0.19 8.21 24.80
C PHE A 272 -0.85 8.58 25.86
N ILE A 273 -2.02 7.94 25.81
CA ILE A 273 -3.11 8.15 26.77
C ILE A 273 -3.59 6.80 27.31
N ILE A 274 -3.65 6.67 28.62
CA ILE A 274 -4.25 5.55 29.34
C ILE A 274 -5.52 6.07 30.01
N GLU A 275 -6.63 5.94 29.29
CA GLU A 275 -7.93 6.54 29.66
C GLU A 275 -8.42 6.06 31.03
N ASP A 276 -8.31 4.76 31.31
CA ASP A 276 -8.80 4.13 32.56
C ASP A 276 -8.09 4.68 33.81
N MET A 277 -6.85 5.16 33.66
CA MET A 277 -6.06 5.74 34.75
C MET A 277 -6.06 7.28 34.72
N LYS A 278 -6.66 7.89 33.68
CA LYS A 278 -6.50 9.31 33.38
C LYS A 278 -5.03 9.76 33.38
N ILE A 279 -4.17 8.98 32.72
CA ILE A 279 -2.75 9.29 32.57
C ILE A 279 -2.43 9.62 31.11
N ILE A 280 -1.66 10.69 30.91
CA ILE A 280 -1.04 11.06 29.63
C ILE A 280 0.47 10.91 29.80
N ILE A 281 1.13 10.28 28.82
CA ILE A 281 2.59 10.16 28.77
C ILE A 281 3.09 10.89 27.54
N GLU A 282 3.99 11.86 27.75
CA GLU A 282 4.68 12.62 26.71
C GLU A 282 6.16 12.27 26.67
N VAL A 283 6.71 12.09 25.47
CA VAL A 283 8.07 11.57 25.26
C VAL A 283 8.93 12.56 24.48
N ASP A 284 9.69 13.36 25.22
CA ASP A 284 10.47 14.45 24.65
C ASP A 284 11.91 14.04 24.36
N GLY A 285 12.33 14.20 23.11
CA GLY A 285 13.74 14.16 22.74
C GLY A 285 14.48 15.45 23.12
N GLY A 286 15.79 15.38 23.33
CA GLY A 286 16.64 16.52 23.70
C GLY A 286 16.67 17.71 22.72
N PHE A 287 15.99 17.62 21.57
CA PHE A 287 15.83 18.72 20.61
C PHE A 287 14.82 19.81 21.05
N HIS A 288 13.97 19.54 22.05
CA HIS A 288 12.99 20.52 22.55
C HIS A 288 13.58 21.70 23.35
N ARG A 289 14.91 21.74 23.55
CA ARG A 289 15.59 22.72 24.42
C ARG A 289 16.58 23.64 23.68
N LYS A 290 16.44 23.74 22.36
CA LYS A 290 17.25 24.59 21.48
C LYS A 290 16.38 25.08 20.34
N ASP A 291 16.63 26.28 19.85
CA ASP A 291 15.96 26.81 18.66
C ASP A 291 15.99 25.80 17.52
N ASN A 292 14.81 25.35 17.11
CA ASN A 292 14.68 24.39 16.05
C ASN A 292 14.74 25.12 14.71
N LYS A 293 15.96 25.23 14.16
CA LYS A 293 16.21 25.88 12.87
C LYS A 293 15.51 25.20 11.67
N MET A 294 14.99 23.98 11.81
CA MET A 294 14.29 23.30 10.72
C MET A 294 12.84 23.78 10.56
N ASN A 295 12.18 24.15 11.67
CA ASN A 295 10.78 24.59 11.68
C ASN A 295 10.61 26.01 12.26
N GLU A 296 11.70 26.72 12.53
CA GLU A 296 11.76 28.07 13.10
C GLU A 296 11.09 28.22 14.48
N GLN A 297 10.84 27.10 15.18
CA GLN A 297 10.25 27.10 16.51
C GLN A 297 11.29 27.44 17.56
N SER A 298 11.01 28.49 18.36
CA SER A 298 11.86 28.90 19.48
C SER A 298 11.64 28.00 20.70
N GLU A 299 12.60 28.03 21.62
CA GLU A 299 12.48 27.38 22.93
C GLU A 299 11.26 27.92 23.71
N GLU A 300 11.04 29.23 23.68
CA GLU A 300 9.88 29.88 24.31
C GLU A 300 8.55 29.39 23.74
N GLU A 301 8.45 29.25 22.41
CA GLU A 301 7.25 28.67 21.78
C GLU A 301 7.04 27.22 22.24
N SER A 302 8.09 26.39 22.30
CA SER A 302 7.96 25.00 22.76
C SER A 302 7.46 24.93 24.21
N ASN A 303 8.03 25.75 25.11
CA ASN A 303 7.61 25.80 26.50
C ASN A 303 6.14 26.24 26.63
N PHE A 304 5.73 27.25 25.86
CA PHE A 304 4.32 27.68 25.82
C PHE A 304 3.37 26.56 25.37
N LEU A 305 3.72 25.84 24.29
CA LEU A 305 2.90 24.73 23.80
C LEU A 305 2.76 23.62 24.86
N ASP A 306 3.85 23.33 25.56
CA ASP A 306 3.90 22.31 26.61
C ASP A 306 3.10 22.71 27.85
N GLU A 307 3.19 23.97 28.28
CA GLU A 307 2.42 24.51 29.40
C GLU A 307 0.92 24.49 29.11
N GLU A 308 0.49 24.93 27.93
CA GLU A 308 -0.94 24.92 27.55
C GLU A 308 -1.49 23.50 27.44
N LYS A 309 -0.72 22.57 26.86
CA LYS A 309 -1.10 21.15 26.82
C LYS A 309 -1.26 20.56 28.23
N ASN A 310 -0.34 20.87 29.14
CA ASN A 310 -0.40 20.37 30.51
C ASN A 310 -1.61 20.96 31.26
N ARG A 311 -1.82 22.29 31.16
CA ARG A 311 -2.96 22.98 31.77
C ARG A 311 -4.29 22.38 31.33
N LEU A 312 -4.47 22.21 30.02
CA LEU A 312 -5.72 21.66 29.46
C LEU A 312 -5.92 20.19 29.87
N ALA A 313 -4.86 19.39 29.94
CA ALA A 313 -4.95 18.02 30.44
C ALA A 313 -5.38 17.96 31.91
N GLU A 314 -4.78 18.80 32.76
CA GLU A 314 -5.08 18.88 34.19
C GLU A 314 -6.52 19.35 34.45
N GLU A 315 -7.02 20.31 33.67
CA GLU A 315 -8.43 20.76 33.73
C GLU A 315 -9.43 19.63 33.42
N GLN A 316 -9.02 18.65 32.61
CA GLN A 316 -9.80 17.45 32.30
C GLN A 316 -9.53 16.28 33.26
N GLY A 317 -8.73 16.51 34.31
CA GLY A 317 -8.42 15.53 35.35
C GLY A 317 -7.35 14.51 34.96
N TYR A 318 -6.57 14.77 33.90
CA TYR A 318 -5.45 13.91 33.53
C TYR A 318 -4.18 14.27 34.29
N LYS A 319 -3.43 13.24 34.68
CA LYS A 319 -2.04 13.37 35.12
C LYS A 319 -1.11 13.24 33.91
N VAL A 320 -0.31 14.27 33.65
CA VAL A 320 0.73 14.23 32.62
C VAL A 320 2.06 13.74 33.21
N ILE A 321 2.65 12.71 32.59
CA ILE A 321 3.97 12.17 32.89
C ILE A 321 4.87 12.45 31.69
N ARG A 322 5.99 13.14 31.91
CA ARG A 322 6.91 13.51 30.84
C ARG A 322 8.22 12.71 30.96
N VAL A 323 8.57 11.98 29.91
CA VAL A 323 9.81 11.20 29.82
C VAL A 323 10.77 11.91 28.88
N ILE A 324 11.86 12.44 29.44
CA ILE A 324 12.81 13.26 28.68
C ILE A 324 14.12 12.50 28.49
N TYR A 325 14.60 12.40 27.25
CA TYR A 325 15.85 11.72 26.92
C TYR A 325 16.73 12.55 25.98
N ASN A 326 18.04 12.56 26.24
CA ASN A 326 19.02 13.29 25.41
C ASN A 326 19.75 12.38 24.42
N ASP A 327 19.90 11.10 24.77
CA ASP A 327 20.46 10.06 23.93
C ASP A 327 19.54 8.84 23.98
N ASP A 328 19.33 8.20 22.84
CA ASP A 328 18.57 6.96 22.71
C ASP A 328 19.08 5.88 23.69
N PHE A 329 20.38 5.86 23.99
CA PHE A 329 20.98 4.93 24.95
C PHE A 329 20.62 5.20 26.43
N GLU A 330 20.03 6.35 26.73
CA GLU A 330 19.63 6.72 28.09
C GLU A 330 18.14 6.49 28.35
N MET A 331 17.36 6.02 27.36
CA MET A 331 15.91 5.85 27.50
C MET A 331 15.50 5.05 28.74
N LYS A 332 16.15 3.93 29.02
CA LYS A 332 15.90 3.14 30.24
C LYS A 332 16.05 3.98 31.50
N LYS A 333 17.15 4.73 31.60
CA LYS A 333 17.44 5.58 32.75
C LYS A 333 16.39 6.70 32.87
N SER A 334 16.12 7.39 31.76
CA SER A 334 15.08 8.43 31.69
C SER A 334 13.72 7.94 32.14
N THR A 335 13.29 6.74 31.70
CA THR A 335 12.03 6.14 32.14
C THR A 335 12.03 5.85 33.64
N LEU A 336 13.10 5.25 34.18
CA LEU A 336 13.20 4.89 35.61
C LEU A 336 13.32 6.11 36.54
N GLU A 337 13.87 7.22 36.05
CA GLU A 337 14.01 8.47 36.80
C GLU A 337 12.75 9.35 36.70
N SER A 338 11.89 9.12 35.70
CA SER A 338 10.61 9.80 35.55
C SER A 338 9.55 9.33 36.54
N GLU A 339 8.40 10.01 36.55
CA GLU A 339 7.24 9.60 37.35
C GLU A 339 6.63 8.26 36.92
N MET A 340 7.04 7.68 35.78
CA MET A 340 6.56 6.38 35.31
C MET A 340 6.60 5.30 36.41
N ARG A 341 7.67 5.25 37.21
CA ARG A 341 7.83 4.25 38.29
C ARG A 341 6.79 4.37 39.42
N ASN A 342 6.15 5.53 39.55
CA ASN A 342 5.14 5.77 40.59
C ASN A 342 3.79 5.18 40.19
N TYR A 343 3.56 4.96 38.89
CA TYR A 343 2.29 4.52 38.33
C TYR A 343 2.35 3.12 37.69
N PHE A 344 3.55 2.66 37.32
CA PHE A 344 3.75 1.40 36.61
C PHE A 344 4.78 0.52 37.32
N ASP A 345 4.52 -0.79 37.38
CA ASP A 345 5.51 -1.77 37.81
C ASP A 345 6.50 -2.07 36.68
N LEU A 346 7.72 -1.58 36.82
CA LEU A 346 8.78 -1.69 35.81
C LEU A 346 9.78 -2.84 36.09
N GLY A 347 9.48 -3.71 37.08
CA GLY A 347 10.40 -4.76 37.52
C GLY A 347 10.69 -5.82 36.46
N ASP A 348 9.65 -6.25 35.74
CA ASP A 348 9.69 -7.38 34.79
C ASP A 348 9.76 -6.95 33.31
N ILE A 349 10.24 -5.74 33.03
CA ILE A 349 10.35 -5.22 31.65
C ILE A 349 11.60 -5.77 30.94
N ASP A 350 11.40 -6.31 29.73
CA ASP A 350 12.47 -6.58 28.78
C ASP A 350 12.87 -5.28 28.07
N TRP A 351 13.80 -4.57 28.70
CA TRP A 351 14.37 -3.32 28.19
C TRP A 351 15.08 -3.50 26.85
N THR A 352 15.67 -4.68 26.62
CA THR A 352 16.37 -5.01 25.38
C THR A 352 15.36 -5.06 24.24
N MET A 353 14.18 -5.65 24.48
CA MET A 353 13.07 -5.67 23.51
C MET A 353 12.53 -4.26 23.20
N CYS A 354 12.52 -3.34 24.16
CA CYS A 354 12.18 -1.93 23.90
C CYS A 354 13.22 -1.26 22.97
N GLU A 355 14.52 -1.47 23.22
CA GLU A 355 15.61 -0.88 22.43
C GLU A 355 15.63 -1.35 20.97
N CYS A 356 15.82 -2.65 20.72
CA CYS A 356 14.74 -3.39 20.10
C CYS A 356 13.94 -2.74 18.98
N PHE A 357 12.69 -2.70 19.36
CA PHE A 357 11.57 -2.17 18.67
C PHE A 357 11.74 -0.68 18.31
N ALA A 358 12.49 0.08 19.12
CA ALA A 358 12.71 1.49 18.92
C ALA A 358 13.74 1.83 17.82
N LEU A 359 14.66 0.91 17.52
CA LEU A 359 15.60 1.10 16.43
C LEU A 359 14.87 1.22 15.09
N SER A 360 15.41 2.06 14.21
CA SER A 360 14.81 2.27 12.89
C SER A 360 14.90 1.01 12.02
N ASN A 361 13.91 0.81 11.16
CA ASN A 361 13.94 -0.24 10.14
C ASN A 361 15.17 -0.05 9.23
N LEU A 362 15.55 1.20 8.96
CA LEU A 362 16.77 1.54 8.25
C LEU A 362 18.06 1.14 9.00
N CYS A 363 18.07 1.19 10.34
CA CYS A 363 19.20 0.70 11.15
C CYS A 363 19.37 -0.81 10.98
N LYS A 364 18.27 -1.56 11.12
CA LYS A 364 18.26 -3.02 10.92
C LYS A 364 18.74 -3.38 9.52
N LYS A 365 18.16 -2.76 8.48
CA LYS A 365 18.56 -2.97 7.08
C LYS A 365 20.04 -2.68 6.85
N ALA A 366 20.59 -1.58 7.41
CA ALA A 366 22.00 -1.27 7.28
C ALA A 366 22.90 -2.34 7.93
N CYS A 367 22.51 -2.85 9.11
CA CYS A 367 23.24 -3.90 9.80
C CYS A 367 23.19 -5.23 9.03
N GLU A 368 22.03 -5.62 8.53
CA GLU A 368 21.85 -6.83 7.70
C GLU A 368 22.73 -6.77 6.44
N ILE A 369 22.71 -5.64 5.71
CA ILE A 369 23.59 -5.46 4.54
C ILE A 369 25.06 -5.62 4.93
N LYS A 370 25.49 -5.05 6.06
CA LYS A 370 26.89 -5.14 6.51
C LYS A 370 27.27 -6.56 6.91
N ARG A 371 26.39 -7.27 7.62
CA ARG A 371 26.59 -8.66 8.03
C ARG A 371 26.73 -9.57 6.81
N ASP A 372 25.82 -9.42 5.86
CA ASP A 372 25.76 -10.28 4.68
C ASP A 372 26.85 -9.90 3.65
N ASN A 373 27.40 -8.68 3.75
CA ASN A 373 28.45 -8.16 2.86
C ASN A 373 29.56 -7.45 3.65
N ILE A 374 30.42 -8.22 4.31
CA ILE A 374 31.47 -7.71 5.22
C ILE A 374 32.41 -6.67 4.59
N ASN A 375 32.58 -6.71 3.26
CA ASN A 375 33.48 -5.84 2.51
C ASN A 375 32.86 -4.49 2.11
N LEU A 376 31.54 -4.32 2.21
CA LEU A 376 30.91 -3.05 1.90
C LEU A 376 31.29 -2.00 2.94
N THR A 377 31.71 -0.85 2.45
CA THR A 377 32.05 0.31 3.27
C THR A 377 30.79 1.01 3.77
N THR A 378 30.92 1.80 4.84
CA THR A 378 29.82 2.65 5.34
C THR A 378 29.25 3.60 4.28
N THR A 379 30.07 4.02 3.32
CA THR A 379 29.63 4.90 2.22
C THR A 379 28.81 4.14 1.19
N GLU A 380 29.21 2.91 0.83
CA GLU A 380 28.47 2.06 -0.10
C GLU A 380 27.12 1.63 0.49
N ILE A 381 27.11 1.23 1.77
CA ILE A 381 25.87 0.94 2.50
C ILE A 381 24.96 2.18 2.55
N GLY A 382 25.54 3.36 2.79
CA GLY A 382 24.81 4.62 2.74
C GLY A 382 24.13 4.89 1.40
N LYS A 383 24.80 4.59 0.28
CA LYS A 383 24.19 4.70 -1.05
C LYS A 383 23.04 3.72 -1.27
N ILE A 384 23.18 2.48 -0.80
CA ILE A 384 22.13 1.44 -0.92
C ILE A 384 20.89 1.80 -0.07
N VAL A 385 21.11 2.34 1.13
CA VAL A 385 20.03 2.70 2.07
C VAL A 385 19.47 4.10 1.81
N GLY A 386 20.22 4.97 1.12
CA GLY A 386 19.85 6.37 0.89
C GLY A 386 20.19 7.31 2.05
N LEU A 387 21.20 6.99 2.86
CA LEU A 387 21.59 7.74 4.06
C LEU A 387 23.05 8.18 4.04
N GLY A 388 23.35 9.28 4.74
CA GLY A 388 24.72 9.75 4.91
C GLY A 388 25.60 8.77 5.70
N LYS A 389 26.89 8.73 5.35
CA LYS A 389 27.88 7.81 5.95
C LYS A 389 27.93 7.86 7.49
N ASN A 390 27.72 9.04 8.07
CA ASN A 390 27.80 9.25 9.52
C ASN A 390 26.61 8.57 10.22
N THR A 391 25.42 8.65 9.62
CA THR A 391 24.22 7.95 10.11
C THR A 391 24.40 6.43 10.04
N ILE A 392 24.92 5.93 8.93
CA ILE A 392 25.23 4.49 8.78
C ILE A 392 26.24 4.05 9.83
N GLN A 393 27.32 4.80 10.03
CA GLN A 393 28.30 4.48 11.07
C GLN A 393 27.66 4.42 12.46
N ARG A 394 26.75 5.34 12.79
CA ARG A 394 26.01 5.32 14.06
C ARG A 394 25.12 4.07 14.16
N TYR A 395 24.40 3.72 13.09
CA TYR A 395 23.56 2.53 13.04
C TYR A 395 24.36 1.24 13.22
N LEU A 396 25.48 1.07 12.51
CA LEU A 396 26.32 -0.12 12.65
C LEU A 396 26.95 -0.23 14.05
N LYS A 397 27.38 0.89 14.64
CA LYS A 397 27.84 0.89 16.05
C LYS A 397 26.73 0.45 17.01
N LYS A 398 25.49 0.92 16.81
CA LYS A 398 24.32 0.52 17.59
C LYS A 398 24.02 -0.97 17.43
N GLY A 399 23.90 -1.45 16.19
CA GLY A 399 23.62 -2.86 15.89
C GLY A 399 24.71 -3.82 16.41
N ASN A 400 25.98 -3.44 16.30
CA ASN A 400 27.10 -4.23 16.81
C ASN A 400 27.12 -4.28 18.35
N LYS A 401 26.81 -3.19 19.04
CA LYS A 401 26.87 -3.13 20.52
C LYS A 401 25.75 -3.92 21.17
N ILE A 402 24.53 -3.81 20.64
CA ILE A 402 23.35 -4.27 21.35
C ILE A 402 22.96 -5.72 20.93
N TRP A 403 23.27 -6.13 19.69
CA TRP A 403 22.62 -7.33 19.11
C TRP A 403 23.51 -8.30 18.36
N ASP A 404 24.82 -8.02 18.21
CA ASP A 404 25.71 -8.74 17.28
C ASP A 404 25.11 -8.86 15.86
N TRP A 405 24.28 -7.88 15.47
CA TRP A 405 23.57 -7.90 14.18
C TRP A 405 24.51 -7.74 12.99
N CYS A 406 25.69 -7.21 13.24
CA CYS A 406 26.77 -7.10 12.29
C CYS A 406 28.09 -7.01 13.06
N ASN A 407 29.17 -7.49 12.45
CA ASN A 407 30.52 -7.24 12.95
C ASN A 407 31.03 -5.91 12.37
N TYR A 408 31.11 -4.88 13.21
CA TYR A 408 31.55 -3.54 12.84
C TYR A 408 32.64 -3.01 13.79
N ASP A 409 33.87 -2.91 13.29
CA ASP A 409 34.95 -2.11 13.89
C ASP A 409 35.21 -0.84 13.06
N GLY A 410 34.93 0.32 13.66
CA GLY A 410 35.17 1.62 13.03
C GLY A 410 36.64 1.89 12.66
N LYS A 411 37.61 1.30 13.39
CA LYS A 411 39.05 1.43 13.07
C LYS A 411 39.41 0.59 11.85
N GLU A 412 38.88 -0.63 11.76
CA GLU A 412 39.10 -1.51 10.61
C GLU A 412 38.49 -0.90 9.33
N GLU A 413 37.29 -0.35 9.42
CA GLU A 413 36.61 0.31 8.29
C GLU A 413 37.34 1.57 7.82
N SER A 414 37.94 2.32 8.74
CA SER A 414 38.82 3.45 8.41
C SER A 414 40.06 2.98 7.62
N ARG A 415 40.69 1.86 8.03
CA ARG A 415 41.81 1.24 7.31
C ARG A 415 41.40 0.77 5.92
N LYS A 416 40.25 0.10 5.77
CA LYS A 416 39.70 -0.34 4.47
C LYS A 416 39.48 0.83 3.51
N ASN A 417 38.85 1.90 3.99
CA ASN A 417 38.63 3.13 3.20
C ASN A 417 39.95 3.83 2.81
N GLY A 418 40.91 3.87 3.74
CA GLY A 418 42.25 4.40 3.49
C GLY A 418 42.98 3.63 2.39
N ASN A 419 42.92 2.30 2.42
CA ASN A 419 43.54 1.43 1.40
C ASN A 419 42.89 1.60 0.02
N LYS A 420 41.55 1.70 -0.04
CA LYS A 420 40.79 1.90 -1.30
C LYS A 420 41.06 3.27 -1.92
N SER A 421 41.10 4.33 -1.09
CA SER A 421 41.44 5.69 -1.52
C SER A 421 42.91 5.85 -1.89
N GLY A 422 43.80 5.10 -1.22
CA GLY A 422 45.24 5.06 -1.52
C GLY A 422 45.51 4.46 -2.90
N ARG A 423 44.84 3.37 -3.27
CA ARG A 423 44.94 2.76 -4.62
C ARG A 423 44.51 3.70 -5.75
N LEU A 424 43.44 4.48 -5.55
CA LEU A 424 42.94 5.44 -6.54
C LEU A 424 43.84 6.68 -6.76
N LYS A 425 44.81 6.94 -5.88
CA LYS A 425 45.72 8.10 -5.94
C LYS A 425 47.15 7.75 -6.36
N VAL A 426 47.41 6.48 -6.67
CA VAL A 426 48.72 6.08 -7.18
C VAL A 426 48.87 6.61 -8.60
N LYS A 427 49.86 7.49 -8.81
CA LYS A 427 50.23 7.99 -10.13
C LYS A 427 51.49 7.25 -10.58
N PRO A 428 51.43 6.44 -11.64
CA PRO A 428 52.63 5.82 -12.19
C PRO A 428 53.59 6.90 -12.68
N VAL A 429 54.88 6.58 -12.61
CA VAL A 429 55.96 7.50 -12.95
C VAL A 429 56.87 6.81 -13.95
N GLU A 430 57.19 7.53 -15.03
CA GLU A 430 58.22 7.15 -15.98
C GLU A 430 59.46 8.01 -15.75
N ILE A 431 60.64 7.38 -15.78
CA ILE A 431 61.95 8.01 -15.58
C ILE A 431 62.69 8.08 -16.91
N PHE A 432 63.36 9.20 -17.17
CA PHE A 432 64.14 9.42 -18.39
C PHE A 432 65.57 9.85 -18.07
N ASN A 433 66.52 9.46 -18.91
CA ASN A 433 67.91 9.90 -18.83
C ASN A 433 68.11 11.32 -19.39
N LYS A 434 69.37 11.78 -19.45
CA LYS A 434 69.73 13.12 -19.95
C LYS A 434 69.42 13.35 -21.44
N ASP A 435 69.28 12.28 -22.21
CA ASP A 435 68.96 12.30 -23.64
C ASP A 435 67.45 12.11 -23.89
N ASP A 436 66.62 12.25 -22.84
CA ASP A 436 65.16 12.05 -22.83
C ASP A 436 64.73 10.62 -23.24
N ILE A 437 65.60 9.62 -23.07
CA ILE A 437 65.30 8.21 -23.30
C ILE A 437 64.66 7.61 -22.05
N SER A 438 63.51 6.97 -22.21
CA SER A 438 62.80 6.28 -21.11
C SER A 438 63.62 5.11 -20.59
N LEU A 439 63.81 5.06 -19.27
CA LEU A 439 64.53 4.00 -18.56
C LEU A 439 63.58 3.01 -17.85
N GLY A 440 62.27 3.26 -17.91
CA GLY A 440 61.27 2.37 -17.34
C GLY A 440 60.10 3.07 -16.67
N LYS A 441 59.00 2.33 -16.57
CA LYS A 441 57.74 2.75 -15.95
C LYS A 441 57.59 2.06 -14.60
N PHE A 442 57.19 2.82 -13.60
CA PHE A 442 57.00 2.34 -12.24
C PHE A 442 55.58 2.65 -11.81
N PHE A 443 54.98 1.72 -11.06
CA PHE A 443 53.63 1.82 -10.55
C PHE A 443 53.47 3.07 -9.67
N SER A 444 54.53 3.55 -9.02
CA SER A 444 54.51 4.84 -8.32
C SER A 444 55.89 5.46 -8.13
N GLY A 445 55.93 6.76 -7.82
CA GLY A 445 57.17 7.42 -7.37
C GLY A 445 57.75 6.86 -6.07
N VAL A 446 56.95 6.16 -5.25
CA VAL A 446 57.44 5.45 -4.04
C VAL A 446 58.16 4.17 -4.43
N GLU A 447 57.60 3.42 -5.37
CA GLU A 447 58.23 2.21 -5.91
C GLU A 447 59.55 2.54 -6.60
N LEU A 448 59.55 3.56 -7.47
CA LEU A 448 60.77 4.04 -8.12
C LEU A 448 61.83 4.44 -7.09
N SER A 449 61.44 5.20 -6.07
CA SER A 449 62.35 5.59 -4.98
C SER A 449 62.97 4.37 -4.29
N ARG A 450 62.18 3.31 -4.02
CA ARG A 450 62.65 2.07 -3.37
C ARG A 450 63.64 1.28 -4.23
N GLN A 451 63.42 1.21 -5.55
CA GLN A 451 64.24 0.39 -6.44
C GLN A 451 65.43 1.15 -7.05
N SER A 452 65.42 2.48 -6.98
CA SER A 452 66.35 3.35 -7.70
C SER A 452 67.83 3.10 -7.43
N GLU A 453 68.19 2.76 -6.20
CA GLU A 453 69.59 2.50 -5.82
C GLU A 453 70.12 1.23 -6.49
N ASN A 454 69.30 0.19 -6.60
CA ASN A 454 69.68 -1.06 -7.27
C ASN A 454 69.63 -0.95 -8.80
N LEU A 455 68.62 -0.26 -9.36
CA LEU A 455 68.40 -0.19 -10.81
C LEU A 455 69.26 0.88 -11.50
N PHE A 456 69.53 1.99 -10.81
CA PHE A 456 70.19 3.16 -11.40
C PHE A 456 71.46 3.58 -10.64
N GLY A 457 71.86 2.81 -9.62
CA GLY A 457 73.03 3.12 -8.79
C GLY A 457 72.89 4.39 -7.95
N VAL A 458 71.70 5.00 -7.93
CA VAL A 458 71.44 6.26 -7.23
C VAL A 458 70.16 6.20 -6.42
N LYS A 459 70.24 6.62 -5.16
CA LYS A 459 69.06 6.73 -4.30
C LYS A 459 68.22 7.95 -4.67
N LEU A 460 67.03 7.73 -5.21
CA LEU A 460 66.07 8.78 -5.56
C LEU A 460 65.02 8.94 -4.45
N ASN A 461 64.66 10.18 -4.10
CA ASN A 461 63.59 10.47 -3.14
C ASN A 461 62.26 10.79 -3.86
N ARG A 462 61.16 10.16 -3.41
CA ARG A 462 59.79 10.41 -3.89
C ARG A 462 59.41 11.89 -3.94
N GLY A 463 59.81 12.70 -2.96
CA GLY A 463 59.52 14.14 -2.92
C GLY A 463 60.13 14.90 -4.10
N SER A 464 61.40 14.61 -4.40
CA SER A 464 62.13 15.24 -5.51
C SER A 464 61.65 14.73 -6.87
N ILE A 465 61.31 13.43 -6.98
CA ILE A 465 60.65 12.85 -8.16
C ILE A 465 59.36 13.63 -8.46
N SER A 466 58.51 13.83 -7.44
CA SER A 466 57.25 14.58 -7.58
C SER A 466 57.46 16.05 -7.95
N GLN A 467 58.51 16.71 -7.43
CA GLN A 467 58.83 18.09 -7.82
C GLN A 467 59.16 18.20 -9.30
N VAL A 468 59.90 17.23 -9.85
CA VAL A 468 60.22 17.19 -11.29
C VAL A 468 58.97 16.90 -12.11
N CYS A 469 58.16 15.88 -11.75
CA CYS A 469 56.91 15.58 -12.46
C CYS A 469 55.92 16.76 -12.50
N ASN A 470 55.94 17.66 -11.51
CA ASN A 470 55.09 18.84 -11.45
C ASN A 470 55.77 20.11 -11.98
N ASN A 471 56.88 19.99 -12.71
CA ASN A 471 57.66 21.10 -13.28
C ASN A 471 58.17 22.12 -12.25
N LYS A 472 58.27 21.74 -10.97
CA LYS A 472 58.85 22.56 -9.90
C LYS A 472 60.37 22.47 -9.84
N ALA A 473 60.95 21.45 -10.47
CA ALA A 473 62.38 21.28 -10.69
C ALA A 473 62.61 20.72 -12.09
N LYS A 474 63.68 21.14 -12.78
CA LYS A 474 63.95 20.70 -14.16
C LYS A 474 64.42 19.24 -14.24
N GLN A 475 65.23 18.81 -13.28
CA GLN A 475 65.76 17.45 -13.19
C GLN A 475 66.12 17.13 -11.74
N TYR A 476 66.28 15.85 -11.42
CA TYR A 476 66.79 15.42 -10.12
C TYR A 476 67.81 14.28 -10.30
N LYS A 477 69.02 14.50 -9.78
CA LYS A 477 70.18 13.60 -9.92
C LYS A 477 70.47 13.15 -11.36
N GLY A 478 70.25 14.04 -12.33
CA GLY A 478 70.52 13.79 -13.75
C GLY A 478 69.40 13.05 -14.50
N TYR A 479 68.24 12.86 -13.86
CA TYR A 479 67.06 12.24 -14.47
C TYR A 479 65.88 13.22 -14.52
N THR A 480 64.99 13.04 -15.48
CA THR A 480 63.67 13.67 -15.52
C THR A 480 62.57 12.63 -15.26
N PHE A 481 61.39 13.09 -14.86
CA PHE A 481 60.28 12.22 -14.45
C PHE A 481 58.96 12.79 -14.96
N LYS A 482 58.09 11.92 -15.47
CA LYS A 482 56.73 12.30 -15.90
C LYS A 482 55.71 11.39 -15.24
N TYR A 483 54.59 11.97 -14.80
CA TYR A 483 53.44 11.16 -14.42
C TYR A 483 52.84 10.55 -15.69
N ILE A 484 52.56 9.25 -15.66
CA ILE A 484 51.84 8.59 -16.74
C ILE A 484 50.36 8.89 -16.52
N GLU A 485 49.69 9.47 -17.51
CA GLU A 485 48.24 9.62 -17.49
C GLU A 485 47.61 8.26 -17.77
N ASP A 486 47.20 7.57 -16.71
CA ASP A 486 46.34 6.40 -16.87
C ASP A 486 44.91 6.86 -17.18
N ASN A 487 44.47 6.64 -18.42
CA ASN A 487 43.05 6.47 -18.74
C ASN A 487 42.54 5.12 -18.19
N LEU A 488 42.77 4.81 -16.92
CA LEU A 488 42.19 3.65 -16.23
C LEU A 488 40.77 4.02 -15.75
N LYS A 489 39.86 4.15 -16.72
CA LYS A 489 38.43 3.90 -16.54
C LYS A 489 38.09 2.58 -17.20
N GLU A 490 38.64 1.47 -16.73
CA GLU A 490 38.02 0.16 -16.92
C GLU A 490 38.70 -0.87 -16.00
N ALA A 491 37.86 -1.68 -15.36
CA ALA A 491 38.13 -2.70 -14.35
C ALA A 491 38.45 -2.19 -12.92
N ILE A 492 37.40 -1.81 -12.17
CA ILE A 492 36.91 -2.47 -10.93
C ILE A 492 35.39 -2.27 -10.86
#